data_AF-A0A2P2I0Y3-F1
#
_entry.id   AF-A0A2P2I0Y3-F1
#
_cell.length_a   1.000
_cell.length_b   1.000
_cell.length_c   1.000
_cell.angle_alpha   90.00
_cell.angle_beta   90.00
_cell.angle_gamma   90.00
#
_symmetry.space_group_name_H-M   'P 1'
#
loop_
_entity.id
_entity.type
_entity.pdbx_description
1 polymer ?
#
loop_
_entity_poly.entity_id
_entity_poly.type
_entity_poly.pdbx_seq_one_letter_code
_entity_poly.pdbx_strand_id
1 'polypeptide(L)'
;LAVAFKLLQYKNCDIFVNLNKKQRQTLRKMVIDMVLATDMSKHMSLLADLKTMVETKKVAGSGVLLLDNYTDRIQVLQNMVHCADLSNPTKPLDLYKRWVSSIMEEFFKQGDKEREMGYDISPMCDRRSATIEKSQVGFIDYIVHPLWETWADLVHPDAQDILDTLEENRDWYQQMIPLSPSSSSNDLQEEDDQEDGTSEDQEDDQEEGEEGGGELCAAAERIQIHFTHDEETEGSGGETSGVGGSSGYSGVGVISGDHQATSSSMAVEDVEDLDDPPEVESKDEDSGI
;
A
#
# COMPACT_ATOMS: atom_id res chain seq x y z
N LEU A 1 5.69 11.93 11.51
CA LEU A 1 6.72 12.86 11.00
C LEU A 1 7.23 13.89 12.02
N ALA A 2 6.42 14.87 12.45
CA ALA A 2 6.89 16.00 13.27
C ALA A 2 7.62 15.59 14.56
N VAL A 3 7.04 14.65 15.33
CA VAL A 3 7.66 14.12 16.56
C VAL A 3 9.04 13.51 16.29
N ALA A 4 9.15 12.62 15.30
CA ALA A 4 10.41 11.93 14.99
C ALA A 4 11.56 12.90 14.66
N PHE A 5 11.32 13.93 13.84
CA PHE A 5 12.34 14.95 13.56
C PHE A 5 12.63 15.88 14.75
N LYS A 6 11.68 16.07 15.68
CA LYS A 6 11.93 16.78 16.94
C LYS A 6 12.82 15.96 17.90
N LEU A 7 12.67 14.62 17.94
CA LEU A 7 13.53 13.76 18.78
C LEU A 7 15.01 13.88 18.44
N LEU A 8 15.35 14.07 17.16
CA LEU A 8 16.74 14.27 16.70
C LEU A 8 17.39 15.55 17.27
N GLN A 9 16.61 16.51 17.75
CA GLN A 9 17.12 17.76 18.36
C GLN A 9 17.51 17.57 19.84
N TYR A 10 17.17 16.42 20.45
CA TYR A 10 17.59 16.12 21.81
C TYR A 10 19.08 15.74 21.88
N LYS A 11 19.68 15.98 23.04
CA LYS A 11 21.10 15.75 23.30
C LYS A 11 21.49 14.30 22.99
N ASN A 12 22.47 14.13 22.11
CA ASN A 12 22.98 12.83 21.63
C ASN A 12 21.98 11.97 20.83
N CYS A 13 20.89 12.57 20.29
CA CYS A 13 19.90 11.84 19.49
C CYS A 13 20.02 12.06 17.97
N ASP A 14 20.91 12.95 17.51
CA ASP A 14 21.11 13.22 16.07
C ASP A 14 21.94 12.12 15.38
N ILE A 15 21.26 11.05 14.97
CA ILE A 15 21.87 9.96 14.17
C ILE A 15 22.34 10.40 12.77
N PHE A 16 22.01 11.62 12.34
CA PHE A 16 22.38 12.18 11.04
C PHE A 16 23.43 13.30 11.15
N VAL A 17 24.14 13.40 12.29
CA VAL A 17 25.14 14.45 12.56
C VAL A 17 26.29 14.48 11.54
N ASN A 18 26.66 13.33 10.98
CA ASN A 18 27.75 13.19 10.01
C ASN A 18 27.32 13.38 8.54
N LEU A 19 26.03 13.62 8.27
CA LEU A 19 25.54 13.89 6.92
C LEU A 19 25.68 15.36 6.56
N ASN A 20 26.09 15.66 5.32
CA ASN A 20 26.18 17.03 4.84
C ASN A 20 24.78 17.65 4.62
N LYS A 21 24.70 18.99 4.46
CA LYS A 21 23.44 19.71 4.34
C LYS A 21 22.54 19.19 3.21
N LYS A 22 23.11 18.90 2.03
CA LYS A 22 22.37 18.36 0.86
C LYS A 22 21.80 16.97 1.17
N GLN A 23 22.62 16.07 1.73
CA GLN A 23 22.19 14.74 2.17
C GLN A 23 21.06 14.79 3.20
N ARG A 24 21.14 15.67 4.20
CA ARG A 24 20.08 15.83 5.21
C ARG A 24 18.79 16.38 4.62
N GLN A 25 18.86 17.28 3.64
CA GLN A 25 17.69 17.79 2.91
C GLN A 25 17.03 16.69 2.07
N THR A 26 17.82 15.93 1.30
CA THR A 26 17.32 14.79 0.50
C THR A 26 16.70 13.70 1.37
N LEU A 27 17.40 13.26 2.42
CA LEU A 27 16.88 12.26 3.38
C LEU A 27 15.57 12.74 4.02
N ARG A 28 15.52 14.00 4.47
CA ARG A 28 14.29 14.56 5.06
C ARG A 28 13.14 14.54 4.07
N LYS A 29 13.37 14.91 2.80
CA LYS A 29 12.33 14.84 1.76
C LYS A 29 11.86 13.40 1.54
N MET A 30 12.77 12.46 1.30
CA MET A 30 12.42 11.05 1.06
C MET A 30 11.63 10.43 2.24
N VAL A 31 12.04 10.71 3.49
CA VAL A 31 11.32 10.23 4.68
C VAL A 31 9.92 10.85 4.80
N ILE A 32 9.75 12.12 4.43
CA ILE A 32 8.43 12.75 4.38
C ILE A 32 7.57 12.10 3.29
N ASP A 33 8.10 11.97 2.07
CA ASP A 33 7.41 11.38 0.92
C ASP A 33 6.96 9.94 1.23
N MET A 34 7.80 9.12 1.87
CA MET A 34 7.47 7.73 2.27
C MET A 34 6.43 7.66 3.41
N VAL A 35 6.57 8.45 4.49
CA VAL A 35 5.64 8.37 5.64
C VAL A 35 4.28 8.99 5.32
N LEU A 36 4.19 9.91 4.36
CA LEU A 36 2.88 10.39 3.88
C LEU A 36 2.19 9.37 2.94
N ALA A 37 2.94 8.43 2.35
CA ALA A 37 2.38 7.37 1.51
C ALA A 37 1.69 6.25 2.31
N THR A 38 1.97 6.10 3.61
CA THR A 38 1.26 5.13 4.48
C THR A 38 -0.15 5.58 4.88
N ASP A 39 -0.60 6.75 4.43
CA ASP A 39 -2.00 7.15 4.58
C ASP A 39 -2.89 6.29 3.66
N MET A 40 -3.77 5.49 4.26
CA MET A 40 -4.70 4.63 3.53
C MET A 40 -5.62 5.41 2.56
N SER A 41 -5.83 6.72 2.74
CA SER A 41 -6.53 7.56 1.77
C SER A 41 -5.79 7.65 0.41
N LYS A 42 -4.50 7.35 0.38
CA LYS A 42 -3.62 7.35 -0.80
C LYS A 42 -3.42 5.98 -1.44
N HIS A 43 -3.89 4.90 -0.81
CA HIS A 43 -3.66 3.53 -1.28
C HIS A 43 -4.05 3.35 -2.76
N MET A 44 -5.23 3.83 -3.17
CA MET A 44 -5.71 3.64 -4.55
C MET A 44 -4.91 4.43 -5.59
N SER A 45 -4.40 5.63 -5.24
CA SER A 45 -3.47 6.36 -6.12
C SER A 45 -2.13 5.65 -6.23
N LEU A 46 -1.54 5.21 -5.11
CA LEU A 46 -0.25 4.51 -5.10
C LEU A 46 -0.32 3.21 -5.92
N LEU A 47 -1.42 2.47 -5.79
CA LEU A 47 -1.68 1.25 -6.56
C LEU A 47 -1.85 1.52 -8.06
N ALA A 48 -2.55 2.59 -8.44
CA ALA A 48 -2.70 2.98 -9.85
C ALA A 48 -1.34 3.35 -10.47
N ASP A 49 -0.56 4.18 -9.78
CA ASP A 49 0.78 4.59 -10.22
C ASP A 49 1.71 3.36 -10.34
N LEU A 50 1.64 2.42 -9.38
CA LEU A 50 2.40 1.16 -9.39
C LEU A 50 2.03 0.28 -10.60
N LYS A 51 0.73 0.16 -10.93
CA LYS A 51 0.28 -0.59 -12.13
C LYS A 51 0.84 0.00 -13.42
N THR A 52 0.80 1.33 -13.58
CA THR A 52 1.42 2.01 -14.74
C THR A 52 2.94 1.79 -14.78
N MET A 53 3.63 1.72 -13.64
CA MET A 53 5.05 1.36 -13.60
C MET A 53 5.29 -0.09 -14.06
N VAL A 54 4.50 -1.07 -13.61
CA VAL A 54 4.59 -2.46 -14.08
C VAL A 54 4.41 -2.56 -15.60
N GLU A 55 3.36 -1.94 -16.14
CA GLU A 55 3.06 -1.95 -17.58
C GLU A 55 4.22 -1.37 -18.41
N THR A 56 4.78 -0.24 -17.99
CA THR A 56 5.88 0.42 -18.71
C THR A 56 7.22 -0.31 -18.59
N LYS A 57 7.52 -0.94 -17.44
CA LYS A 57 8.79 -1.68 -17.25
C LYS A 57 8.76 -3.09 -17.88
N LYS A 58 7.59 -3.76 -17.94
CA LYS A 58 7.43 -5.04 -18.67
C LYS A 58 7.81 -4.93 -20.16
N VAL A 59 7.63 -3.76 -20.77
CA VAL A 59 8.03 -3.48 -22.16
C VAL A 59 9.55 -3.38 -22.35
N ALA A 60 10.33 -3.12 -21.29
CA ALA A 60 11.77 -2.89 -21.37
C ALA A 60 12.62 -4.17 -21.51
N GLY A 61 12.05 -5.36 -21.28
CA GLY A 61 12.64 -6.68 -21.60
C GLY A 61 13.91 -7.09 -20.84
N SER A 62 14.46 -6.23 -20.00
CA SER A 62 15.56 -6.52 -19.06
C SER A 62 14.96 -6.90 -17.70
N GLY A 63 15.37 -8.03 -17.12
CA GLY A 63 14.96 -8.50 -15.78
C GLY A 63 15.53 -7.66 -14.62
N VAL A 64 15.75 -6.37 -14.83
CA VAL A 64 16.30 -5.40 -13.88
C VAL A 64 15.50 -4.11 -14.00
N LEU A 65 14.94 -3.64 -12.88
CA LEU A 65 14.23 -2.36 -12.78
C LEU A 65 15.19 -1.18 -12.99
N LEU A 66 15.17 -0.61 -14.19
CA LEU A 66 15.81 0.67 -14.48
C LEU A 66 14.96 1.81 -13.89
N LEU A 67 15.47 2.47 -12.84
CA LEU A 67 14.81 3.55 -12.11
C LEU A 67 15.64 4.84 -12.23
N ASP A 68 15.66 5.40 -13.45
CA ASP A 68 16.65 6.38 -13.88
C ASP A 68 16.51 7.77 -13.22
N ASN A 69 15.32 8.10 -12.69
CA ASN A 69 15.02 9.42 -12.14
C ASN A 69 14.58 9.34 -10.65
N TYR A 70 14.49 10.50 -9.97
CA TYR A 70 14.07 10.54 -8.56
C TYR A 70 12.62 10.08 -8.36
N THR A 71 11.72 10.42 -9.28
CA THR A 71 10.27 10.12 -9.21
C THR A 71 10.03 8.61 -9.24
N ASP A 72 10.61 7.90 -10.21
CA ASP A 72 10.56 6.43 -10.30
C ASP A 72 11.06 5.80 -8.98
N ARG A 73 12.22 6.25 -8.48
CA ARG A 73 12.83 5.72 -7.25
C ARG A 73 11.98 5.97 -6.00
N ILE A 74 11.44 7.18 -5.82
CA ILE A 74 10.63 7.47 -4.64
C ILE A 74 9.27 6.77 -4.69
N GLN A 75 8.67 6.60 -5.87
CA GLN A 75 7.42 5.87 -6.06
C GLN A 75 7.56 4.38 -5.68
N VAL A 76 8.67 3.73 -6.07
CA VAL A 76 8.98 2.36 -5.64
C VAL A 76 9.18 2.30 -4.12
N LEU A 77 9.93 3.24 -3.52
CA LEU A 77 10.16 3.27 -2.08
C LEU A 77 8.87 3.53 -1.28
N GLN A 78 7.98 4.39 -1.76
CA GLN A 78 6.65 4.62 -1.18
C GLN A 78 5.81 3.35 -1.18
N ASN A 79 5.72 2.66 -2.34
CA ASN A 79 5.00 1.40 -2.44
C ASN A 79 5.64 0.28 -1.59
N MET A 80 6.97 0.21 -1.51
CA MET A 80 7.69 -0.76 -0.67
C MET A 80 7.35 -0.58 0.83
N VAL A 81 7.33 0.65 1.32
CA VAL A 81 6.94 0.95 2.72
C VAL A 81 5.45 0.67 2.94
N HIS A 82 4.59 0.98 1.97
CA HIS A 82 3.15 0.71 2.05
C HIS A 82 2.83 -0.80 2.04
N CYS A 83 3.52 -1.58 1.20
CA CYS A 83 3.44 -3.04 1.23
C CYS A 83 3.91 -3.59 2.58
N ALA A 84 5.00 -3.03 3.16
CA ALA A 84 5.48 -3.44 4.48
C ALA A 84 4.47 -3.14 5.60
N ASP A 85 3.76 -2.01 5.55
CA ASP A 85 2.69 -1.67 6.52
C ASP A 85 1.48 -2.62 6.37
N LEU A 86 1.11 -2.94 5.12
CA LEU A 86 0.05 -3.88 4.75
C LEU A 86 0.53 -5.34 4.63
N SER A 87 1.64 -5.70 5.28
CA SER A 87 2.26 -7.02 5.16
C SER A 87 1.76 -8.05 6.18
N ASN A 88 0.80 -7.73 7.04
CA ASN A 88 0.35 -8.65 8.10
C ASN A 88 -0.30 -9.94 7.55
N PRO A 89 -1.16 -9.88 6.51
CA PRO A 89 -1.78 -11.09 5.93
C PRO A 89 -0.83 -11.96 5.09
N THR A 90 0.39 -11.48 4.78
CA THR A 90 1.39 -12.23 3.99
C THR A 90 2.41 -12.98 4.86
N LYS A 91 2.17 -13.08 6.17
CA LYS A 91 3.06 -13.77 7.13
C LYS A 91 2.51 -15.14 7.51
N PRO A 92 3.35 -16.08 7.99
CA PRO A 92 2.88 -17.34 8.55
C PRO A 92 1.70 -17.14 9.50
N LEU A 93 0.67 -17.98 9.34
CA LEU A 93 -0.66 -17.80 9.93
C LEU A 93 -0.66 -17.47 11.44
N ASP A 94 0.22 -18.09 12.23
CA ASP A 94 0.35 -17.84 13.68
C ASP A 94 0.83 -16.43 14.03
N LEU A 95 1.55 -15.74 13.13
CA LEU A 95 1.90 -14.34 13.26
C LEU A 95 0.75 -13.45 12.80
N TYR A 96 0.13 -13.77 11.67
CA TYR A 96 -1.01 -13.00 11.15
C TYR A 96 -2.17 -12.96 12.17
N LYS A 97 -2.52 -14.09 12.79
CA LYS A 97 -3.56 -14.16 13.84
C LYS A 97 -3.27 -13.27 15.06
N ARG A 98 -2.00 -13.06 15.41
CA ARG A 98 -1.62 -12.12 16.49
C ARG A 98 -1.87 -10.68 16.07
N TRP A 99 -1.51 -10.31 14.84
CA TRP A 99 -1.80 -8.99 14.29
C TRP A 99 -3.30 -8.70 14.19
N VAL A 100 -4.09 -9.66 13.70
CA VAL A 100 -5.57 -9.56 13.67
C VAL A 100 -6.13 -9.37 15.07
N SER A 101 -5.64 -10.13 16.06
CA SER A 101 -6.07 -9.97 17.46
C SER A 101 -5.75 -8.56 17.99
N SER A 102 -4.56 -8.04 17.70
CA SER A 102 -4.12 -6.70 18.14
C SER A 102 -4.91 -5.56 17.49
N ILE A 103 -5.12 -5.58 16.17
CA ILE A 103 -5.85 -4.52 15.47
C ILE A 103 -7.34 -4.52 15.82
N MET A 104 -7.95 -5.70 15.98
CA MET A 104 -9.35 -5.79 16.43
C MET A 104 -9.50 -5.29 17.88
N GLU A 105 -8.54 -5.55 18.77
CA GLU A 105 -8.57 -4.98 20.12
C GLU A 105 -8.48 -3.44 20.09
N GLU A 106 -7.69 -2.86 19.19
CA GLU A 106 -7.59 -1.41 18.99
C GLU A 106 -8.90 -0.80 18.45
N PHE A 107 -9.46 -1.37 17.38
CA PHE A 107 -10.74 -0.94 16.82
C PHE A 107 -11.88 -1.02 17.86
N PHE A 108 -11.93 -2.08 18.67
CA PHE A 108 -12.93 -2.20 19.72
C PHE A 108 -12.74 -1.17 20.85
N LYS A 109 -11.49 -0.80 21.18
CA LYS A 109 -11.21 0.31 22.11
C LYS A 109 -11.61 1.68 21.54
N GLN A 110 -11.55 1.86 20.23
CA GLN A 110 -12.10 3.06 19.58
C GLN A 110 -13.64 3.06 19.67
N GLY A 111 -14.31 1.97 19.27
CA GLY A 111 -15.77 1.88 19.28
C GLY A 111 -16.41 2.00 20.67
N ASP A 112 -15.72 1.53 21.71
CA ASP A 112 -16.16 1.74 23.09
C ASP A 112 -16.07 3.23 23.51
N LYS A 113 -15.02 3.96 23.09
CA LYS A 113 -14.91 5.42 23.33
C LYS A 113 -15.93 6.22 22.53
N GLU A 114 -16.17 5.87 21.27
CA GLU A 114 -17.22 6.49 20.45
C GLU A 114 -18.58 6.35 21.14
N ARG A 115 -18.90 5.14 21.62
CA ARG A 115 -20.11 4.86 22.40
C ARG A 115 -20.19 5.65 23.72
N GLU A 116 -19.09 5.76 24.46
CA GLU A 116 -19.01 6.57 25.68
C GLU A 116 -19.23 8.08 25.43
N MET A 117 -18.77 8.58 24.29
CA MET A 117 -18.94 9.98 23.86
C MET A 117 -20.30 10.25 23.19
N GLY A 118 -21.10 9.21 22.93
CA GLY A 118 -22.40 9.33 22.27
C GLY A 118 -22.32 9.54 20.75
N TYR A 119 -21.21 9.13 20.12
CA TYR A 119 -21.05 9.13 18.66
C TYR A 119 -21.56 7.82 18.05
N ASP A 120 -21.90 7.87 16.76
CA ASP A 120 -22.10 6.68 15.95
C ASP A 120 -20.78 5.88 15.89
N ILE A 121 -20.86 4.57 16.11
CA ILE A 121 -19.68 3.71 16.16
C ILE A 121 -19.16 3.47 14.75
N SER A 122 -17.87 3.68 14.56
CA SER A 122 -17.17 3.48 13.29
C SER A 122 -17.34 2.04 12.77
N PRO A 123 -17.35 1.83 11.43
CA PRO A 123 -17.28 0.49 10.86
C PRO A 123 -16.14 -0.33 11.47
N MET A 124 -16.34 -1.65 11.61
CA MET A 124 -15.41 -2.58 12.28
C MET A 124 -15.17 -2.36 13.79
N CYS A 125 -15.60 -1.25 14.37
CA CYS A 125 -15.25 -0.89 15.75
C CYS A 125 -16.25 -1.43 16.81
N ASP A 126 -17.43 -1.94 16.44
CA ASP A 126 -18.33 -2.60 17.41
C ASP A 126 -18.03 -4.09 17.59
N ARG A 127 -17.42 -4.42 18.73
CA ARG A 127 -17.18 -5.79 19.24
C ARG A 127 -18.44 -6.68 19.33
N ARG A 128 -19.65 -6.12 19.25
CA ARG A 128 -20.93 -6.85 19.36
C ARG A 128 -21.44 -7.38 18.01
N SER A 129 -20.98 -6.83 16.90
CA SER A 129 -21.45 -7.16 15.54
C SER A 129 -20.32 -7.46 14.54
N ALA A 130 -19.06 -7.30 14.94
CA ALA A 130 -17.91 -7.59 14.11
C ALA A 130 -17.87 -9.07 13.66
N THR A 131 -17.68 -9.29 12.36
CA THR A 131 -17.45 -10.61 11.75
C THR A 131 -16.01 -10.67 11.26
N ILE A 132 -15.09 -10.97 12.19
CA ILE A 132 -13.64 -10.77 12.00
C ILE A 132 -13.14 -11.50 10.74
N GLU A 133 -13.54 -12.75 10.57
CA GLU A 133 -13.14 -13.65 9.49
C GLU A 133 -13.57 -13.09 8.12
N LYS A 134 -14.84 -12.71 8.00
CA LYS A 134 -15.39 -12.09 6.79
C LYS A 134 -14.70 -10.78 6.44
N SER A 135 -14.35 -9.99 7.46
CA SER A 135 -13.64 -8.73 7.25
C SER A 135 -12.16 -8.91 6.92
N GLN A 136 -11.50 -9.97 7.41
CA GLN A 136 -10.14 -10.31 6.96
C GLN A 136 -10.15 -10.76 5.50
N VAL A 137 -11.10 -11.60 5.09
CA VAL A 137 -11.28 -11.99 3.68
C VAL A 137 -11.50 -10.76 2.80
N GLY A 138 -12.46 -9.90 3.14
CA GLY A 138 -12.72 -8.67 2.38
C GLY A 138 -11.53 -7.69 2.35
N PHE A 139 -10.78 -7.58 3.44
CA PHE A 139 -9.56 -6.76 3.48
C PHE A 139 -8.47 -7.32 2.55
N ILE A 140 -8.30 -8.64 2.49
CA ILE A 140 -7.37 -9.26 1.56
C ILE A 140 -7.86 -9.03 0.12
N ASP A 141 -9.09 -9.43 -0.21
CA ASP A 141 -9.65 -9.40 -1.57
C ASP A 141 -9.65 -7.98 -2.19
N TYR A 142 -9.93 -6.93 -1.39
CA TYR A 142 -10.09 -5.57 -1.91
C TYR A 142 -8.90 -4.63 -1.70
N ILE A 143 -7.96 -4.94 -0.81
CA ILE A 143 -6.85 -4.03 -0.44
C ILE A 143 -5.48 -4.73 -0.55
N VAL A 144 -5.31 -5.86 0.13
CA VAL A 144 -3.97 -6.46 0.29
C VAL A 144 -3.56 -7.26 -0.94
N HIS A 145 -4.45 -8.09 -1.49
CA HIS A 145 -4.16 -8.90 -2.67
C HIS A 145 -3.87 -8.03 -3.91
N PRO A 146 -4.69 -7.02 -4.29
CA PRO A 146 -4.40 -6.20 -5.47
C PRO A 146 -3.06 -5.45 -5.36
N LEU A 147 -2.64 -5.07 -4.15
CA LEU A 147 -1.36 -4.42 -3.90
C LEU A 147 -0.18 -5.40 -4.02
N TRP A 148 -0.24 -6.54 -3.33
CA TRP A 148 0.83 -7.53 -3.36
C TRP A 148 0.95 -8.23 -4.71
N GLU A 149 -0.16 -8.45 -5.43
CA GLU A 149 -0.18 -8.93 -6.81
C GLU A 149 0.60 -7.96 -7.70
N THR A 150 0.25 -6.67 -7.70
CA THR A 150 0.96 -5.65 -8.49
C THR A 150 2.43 -5.51 -8.08
N TRP A 151 2.75 -5.65 -6.79
CA TRP A 151 4.13 -5.62 -6.31
C TRP A 151 4.93 -6.83 -6.80
N ALA A 152 4.38 -8.04 -6.72
CA ALA A 152 5.02 -9.26 -7.23
C ALA A 152 5.22 -9.20 -8.74
N ASP A 153 4.26 -8.61 -9.45
CA ASP A 153 4.32 -8.35 -10.90
C ASP A 153 5.46 -7.37 -11.28
N LEU A 154 5.83 -6.46 -10.35
CA LEU A 154 6.97 -5.54 -10.50
C LEU A 154 8.32 -6.21 -10.24
N VAL A 155 8.40 -7.09 -9.23
CA VAL A 155 9.66 -7.73 -8.78
C VAL A 155 9.77 -9.21 -9.13
N HIS A 156 8.98 -9.69 -10.10
CA HIS A 156 8.87 -11.11 -10.43
C HIS A 156 10.25 -11.75 -10.73
N PRO A 157 10.59 -12.90 -10.13
CA PRO A 157 9.73 -13.79 -9.33
C PRO A 157 9.85 -13.59 -7.80
N ASP A 158 10.58 -12.59 -7.32
CA ASP A 158 11.11 -12.53 -5.94
C ASP A 158 10.04 -12.47 -4.81
N ALA A 159 8.76 -12.26 -5.13
CA ALA A 159 7.67 -12.16 -4.16
C ALA A 159 6.62 -13.28 -4.26
N GLN A 160 6.86 -14.36 -5.04
CA GLN A 160 5.87 -15.43 -5.22
C GLN A 160 5.46 -16.09 -3.90
N ASP A 161 6.42 -16.55 -3.09
CA ASP A 161 6.18 -17.15 -1.76
C ASP A 161 5.30 -16.27 -0.84
N ILE A 162 5.34 -14.94 -1.03
CA ILE A 162 4.59 -13.94 -0.26
C ILE A 162 3.11 -13.90 -0.70
N LEU A 163 2.85 -14.07 -2.00
CA LEU A 163 1.50 -14.23 -2.55
C LEU A 163 0.90 -15.58 -2.18
N ASP A 164 1.66 -16.67 -2.33
CA ASP A 164 1.18 -18.02 -1.99
C ASP A 164 0.74 -18.06 -0.51
N THR A 165 1.55 -17.49 0.40
CA THR A 165 1.20 -17.34 1.83
C THR A 165 -0.03 -16.46 2.06
N LEU A 166 -0.26 -15.43 1.23
CA LEU A 166 -1.42 -14.55 1.31
C LEU A 166 -2.71 -15.29 0.94
N GLU A 167 -2.67 -16.07 -0.14
CA GLU A 167 -3.78 -16.89 -0.63
C GLU A 167 -4.14 -17.99 0.38
N GLU A 168 -3.16 -18.72 0.91
CA GLU A 168 -3.36 -19.73 1.97
C GLU A 168 -4.03 -19.13 3.22
N ASN A 169 -3.55 -17.97 3.68
CA ASN A 169 -4.13 -17.27 4.83
C ASN A 169 -5.55 -16.77 4.56
N ARG A 170 -5.81 -16.28 3.35
CA ARG A 170 -7.12 -15.81 2.90
C ARG A 170 -8.14 -16.93 2.91
N ASP A 171 -7.78 -18.09 2.38
CA ASP A 171 -8.63 -19.27 2.34
C ASP A 171 -8.83 -19.90 3.72
N TRP A 172 -7.83 -19.84 4.60
CA TRP A 172 -8.02 -20.24 6.01
C TRP A 172 -9.09 -19.39 6.71
N TYR A 173 -9.07 -18.06 6.55
CA TYR A 173 -10.14 -17.21 7.10
C TYR A 173 -11.48 -17.44 6.41
N GLN A 174 -11.52 -17.69 5.10
CA GLN A 174 -12.73 -18.03 4.36
C GLN A 174 -13.39 -19.31 4.86
N GLN A 175 -12.60 -20.34 5.23
CA GLN A 175 -13.08 -21.61 5.80
C GLN A 175 -13.62 -21.46 7.23
N MET A 176 -13.16 -20.45 7.98
CA MET A 176 -13.69 -20.16 9.33
C MET A 176 -15.05 -19.46 9.33
N ILE A 177 -15.47 -18.86 8.22
CA ILE A 177 -16.78 -18.20 8.13
C ILE A 177 -17.86 -19.29 8.26
N PRO A 178 -18.76 -19.21 9.26
CA PRO A 178 -19.80 -20.21 9.43
C PRO A 178 -20.66 -20.30 8.17
N LEU A 179 -20.80 -21.51 7.62
CA LEU A 179 -21.83 -21.78 6.63
C LEU A 179 -23.19 -21.45 7.26
N SER A 180 -23.93 -20.54 6.62
CA SER A 180 -25.35 -20.36 6.93
C SER A 180 -26.02 -21.74 6.92
N PRO A 181 -26.84 -22.09 7.93
CA PRO A 181 -27.45 -23.41 7.98
C PRO A 181 -28.27 -23.62 6.72
N SER A 182 -27.82 -24.51 5.84
CA SER A 182 -28.56 -24.87 4.66
C SER A 182 -29.87 -25.52 5.11
N SER A 183 -30.98 -25.08 4.51
CA SER A 183 -32.29 -25.69 4.71
C SER A 183 -32.28 -27.08 4.09
N SER A 184 -31.75 -28.05 4.84
CA SER A 184 -31.47 -29.42 4.42
C SER A 184 -32.05 -30.38 5.45
N SER A 185 -33.37 -30.34 5.61
CA SER A 185 -34.12 -31.26 6.48
C SER A 185 -35.43 -31.67 5.81
N ASN A 186 -35.36 -32.82 5.14
CA ASN A 186 -36.44 -33.79 4.95
C ASN A 186 -37.83 -33.29 4.49
N ASP A 187 -38.03 -33.29 3.17
CA ASP A 187 -39.29 -33.74 2.57
C ASP A 187 -38.97 -34.90 1.61
N LEU A 188 -38.80 -36.10 2.18
CA LEU A 188 -39.03 -37.34 1.45
C LEU A 188 -40.45 -37.79 1.81
N GLN A 189 -41.41 -37.40 0.98
CA GLN A 189 -42.72 -38.05 1.01
C GLN A 189 -42.61 -39.35 0.22
N GLU A 190 -42.89 -40.45 0.91
CA GLU A 190 -43.10 -41.76 0.30
C GLU A 190 -44.40 -41.68 -0.53
N GLU A 191 -44.30 -41.77 -1.85
CA GLU A 191 -45.41 -42.20 -2.70
C GLU A 191 -45.01 -43.53 -3.36
N ASP A 192 -45.79 -44.55 -3.02
CA ASP A 192 -45.66 -45.96 -3.39
C ASP A 192 -46.57 -46.23 -4.59
N ASP A 193 -46.02 -46.71 -5.71
CA ASP A 193 -46.82 -47.29 -6.81
C ASP A 193 -45.96 -48.26 -7.66
N GLN A 194 -46.57 -49.39 -8.05
CA GLN A 194 -45.93 -50.59 -8.64
C GLN A 194 -46.20 -50.80 -10.16
N GLU A 195 -45.46 -51.77 -10.75
CA GLU A 195 -45.57 -52.43 -12.07
C GLU A 195 -45.21 -51.57 -13.33
N ASP A 196 -44.51 -52.07 -14.37
CA ASP A 196 -43.77 -53.33 -14.61
C ASP A 196 -42.75 -53.13 -15.78
N GLY A 197 -41.78 -54.05 -15.95
CA GLY A 197 -41.14 -54.32 -17.26
C GLY A 197 -39.61 -54.27 -17.35
N THR A 198 -38.96 -55.44 -17.29
CA THR A 198 -37.89 -55.98 -18.19
C THR A 198 -36.99 -55.00 -19.01
N SER A 199 -35.66 -55.16 -19.16
CA SER A 199 -34.76 -56.35 -19.08
C SER A 199 -33.26 -56.00 -19.27
N GLU A 200 -32.37 -56.97 -18.97
CA GLU A 200 -31.04 -57.25 -19.59
C GLU A 200 -29.78 -56.39 -19.28
N ASP A 201 -28.95 -56.92 -18.36
CA ASP A 201 -27.52 -57.32 -18.47
C ASP A 201 -26.45 -56.53 -19.27
N GLN A 202 -25.39 -56.09 -18.56
CA GLN A 202 -23.92 -56.30 -18.80
C GLN A 202 -23.12 -55.36 -17.83
N GLU A 203 -22.13 -55.81 -17.05
CA GLU A 203 -20.74 -56.19 -17.41
C GLU A 203 -20.02 -55.04 -18.18
N ASP A 204 -18.80 -54.58 -17.85
CA ASP A 204 -17.78 -55.09 -16.92
C ASP A 204 -16.74 -54.01 -16.50
N ASP A 205 -16.01 -54.30 -15.43
CA ASP A 205 -14.60 -54.01 -15.09
C ASP A 205 -13.78 -52.78 -15.58
N GLN A 206 -13.07 -52.16 -14.59
CA GLN A 206 -11.59 -51.93 -14.47
C GLN A 206 -10.83 -51.21 -15.63
N GLU A 207 -9.63 -50.62 -15.51
CA GLU A 207 -8.61 -50.53 -14.45
C GLU A 207 -7.74 -49.25 -14.62
N GLU A 208 -6.78 -49.10 -13.72
CA GLU A 208 -5.77 -48.08 -13.39
C GLU A 208 -4.76 -47.56 -14.48
N GLY A 209 -3.83 -46.69 -14.04
CA GLY A 209 -2.60 -46.27 -14.75
C GLY A 209 -2.35 -44.75 -14.75
N GLU A 210 -1.84 -44.13 -13.69
CA GLU A 210 -0.40 -43.95 -13.28
C GLU A 210 0.50 -43.02 -14.11
N GLU A 211 1.10 -42.08 -13.37
CA GLU A 211 2.40 -41.36 -13.49
C GLU A 211 2.92 -40.70 -14.80
N GLY A 212 3.55 -39.54 -14.59
CA GLY A 212 4.35 -38.81 -15.59
C GLY A 212 4.98 -37.54 -15.03
N GLY A 213 6.07 -37.68 -14.25
CA GLY A 213 6.74 -36.56 -13.58
C GLY A 213 7.49 -35.59 -14.52
N GLY A 214 7.66 -34.34 -14.07
CA GLY A 214 8.34 -33.27 -14.81
C GLY A 214 9.01 -32.26 -13.88
N GLU A 215 10.17 -32.63 -13.34
CA GLU A 215 10.99 -31.79 -12.46
C GLU A 215 11.71 -30.69 -13.27
N LEU A 216 11.43 -29.42 -12.99
CA LEU A 216 12.11 -28.26 -13.59
C LEU A 216 12.67 -27.33 -12.52
N CYS A 217 13.81 -27.71 -11.97
CA CYS A 217 14.64 -26.83 -11.14
C CYS A 217 15.35 -25.78 -12.02
N ALA A 218 14.76 -24.59 -12.15
CA ALA A 218 15.42 -23.41 -12.70
C ALA A 218 15.99 -22.56 -11.56
N ALA A 219 17.31 -22.32 -11.58
CA ALA A 219 17.97 -21.50 -10.57
C ALA A 219 17.62 -20.01 -10.76
N ALA A 220 16.90 -19.43 -9.80
CA ALA A 220 16.62 -17.99 -9.78
C ALA A 220 17.89 -17.21 -9.35
N GLU A 221 18.47 -16.44 -10.27
CA GLU A 221 19.48 -15.44 -9.93
C GLU A 221 18.79 -14.23 -9.28
N ARG A 222 19.19 -13.89 -8.05
CA ARG A 222 18.59 -12.80 -7.27
C ARG A 222 18.79 -11.45 -7.95
N ILE A 223 17.70 -10.70 -8.15
CA ILE A 223 17.77 -9.35 -8.73
C ILE A 223 18.49 -8.40 -7.76
N GLN A 224 19.44 -7.62 -8.27
CA GLN A 224 20.09 -6.54 -7.52
C GLN A 224 19.46 -5.19 -7.86
N ILE A 225 18.90 -4.52 -6.86
CA ILE A 225 18.40 -3.13 -6.99
C ILE A 225 19.60 -2.19 -7.06
N HIS A 226 19.95 -1.72 -8.26
CA HIS A 226 21.07 -0.81 -8.48
C HIS A 226 20.64 0.65 -8.52
N PHE A 227 20.95 1.42 -7.47
CA PHE A 227 20.75 2.87 -7.46
C PHE A 227 21.88 3.58 -8.22
N THR A 228 21.56 4.23 -9.34
CA THR A 228 22.47 5.16 -10.01
C THR A 228 22.64 6.44 -9.19
N HIS A 229 23.86 6.95 -9.10
CA HIS A 229 24.17 8.16 -8.32
C HIS A 229 24.42 9.32 -9.28
N ASP A 230 23.45 10.24 -9.36
CA ASP A 230 23.54 11.39 -10.26
C ASP A 230 24.45 12.47 -9.65
N GLU A 231 25.70 12.54 -10.12
CA GLU A 231 26.54 13.73 -9.94
C GLU A 231 26.18 14.77 -11.00
N GLU A 232 25.17 15.59 -10.71
CA GLU A 232 24.93 16.82 -11.48
C GLU A 232 26.09 17.80 -11.28
N THR A 233 26.90 17.96 -12.33
CA THR A 233 28.02 18.90 -12.39
C THR A 233 27.55 20.36 -12.39
N GLU A 234 28.31 21.21 -11.71
CA GLU A 234 27.97 22.62 -11.49
C GLU A 234 27.93 23.42 -12.82
N GLY A 235 26.77 24.03 -13.10
CA GLY A 235 26.60 24.91 -14.25
C GLY A 235 27.21 26.29 -14.04
N SER A 236 28.38 26.55 -14.64
CA SER A 236 28.92 27.91 -14.79
C SER A 236 28.16 28.67 -15.87
N GLY A 237 27.70 29.89 -15.57
CA GLY A 237 26.93 30.72 -16.49
C GLY A 237 27.72 31.25 -17.69
N GLY A 238 26.99 31.63 -18.74
CA GLY A 238 27.52 32.31 -19.92
C GLY A 238 26.39 32.87 -20.80
N GLU A 239 26.22 34.19 -20.78
CA GLU A 239 25.28 34.90 -21.65
C GLU A 239 25.77 34.86 -23.11
N THR A 240 24.87 34.68 -24.09
CA THR A 240 24.98 35.33 -25.40
C THR A 240 23.61 35.54 -26.04
N SER A 241 23.51 36.61 -26.81
CA SER A 241 22.32 37.09 -27.50
C SER A 241 22.30 36.70 -28.99
N GLY A 242 21.11 36.47 -29.57
CA GLY A 242 20.85 36.96 -30.94
C GLY A 242 20.05 36.09 -31.93
N VAL A 243 18.91 36.66 -32.36
CA VAL A 243 18.40 36.69 -33.76
C VAL A 243 17.83 35.40 -34.41
N GLY A 244 16.50 35.37 -34.52
CA GLY A 244 15.80 35.37 -35.83
C GLY A 244 15.47 34.04 -36.54
N GLY A 245 14.18 33.79 -36.76
CA GLY A 245 13.65 32.76 -37.66
C GLY A 245 12.12 32.86 -37.81
N SER A 246 11.60 32.78 -39.05
CA SER A 246 10.19 33.01 -39.40
C SER A 246 9.52 31.76 -39.99
N SER A 247 8.18 31.81 -40.15
CA SER A 247 7.24 30.78 -40.68
C SER A 247 6.60 29.88 -39.60
N GLY A 248 5.30 29.55 -39.63
CA GLY A 248 4.21 29.88 -40.57
C GLY A 248 3.11 28.79 -40.55
N TYR A 249 1.87 29.10 -41.00
CA TYR A 249 0.66 28.24 -41.04
C TYR A 249 -0.01 27.97 -39.66
N SER A 250 -1.15 28.60 -39.32
CA SER A 250 -2.57 28.31 -39.69
C SER A 250 -3.19 27.20 -38.81
N GLY A 251 -4.13 27.50 -37.92
CA GLY A 251 -5.58 27.57 -38.21
C GLY A 251 -6.19 26.16 -38.06
N VAL A 252 -7.02 25.84 -37.07
CA VAL A 252 -8.47 26.10 -36.83
C VAL A 252 -8.69 25.79 -35.33
N GLY A 253 -9.63 26.29 -34.52
CA GLY A 253 -10.91 26.99 -34.69
C GLY A 253 -11.84 26.46 -33.58
N VAL A 254 -12.53 27.36 -32.87
CA VAL A 254 -13.17 27.12 -31.56
C VAL A 254 -14.48 26.32 -31.64
N ILE A 255 -14.73 25.45 -30.64
CA ILE A 255 -16.09 25.24 -30.10
C ILE A 255 -16.06 25.19 -28.56
N SER A 256 -16.98 25.92 -27.93
CA SER A 256 -17.14 25.99 -26.47
C SER A 256 -17.95 24.83 -25.90
N GLY A 257 -17.78 24.56 -24.60
CA GLY A 257 -18.64 23.69 -23.81
C GLY A 257 -18.49 24.01 -22.32
N ASP A 258 -19.26 24.98 -21.83
CA ASP A 258 -19.29 25.34 -20.41
C ASP A 258 -19.95 24.25 -19.57
N HIS A 259 -19.32 23.87 -18.45
CA HIS A 259 -20.05 23.45 -17.26
C HIS A 259 -19.35 23.97 -15.99
N GLN A 260 -20.02 24.91 -15.31
CA GLN A 260 -19.67 25.39 -13.98
C GLN A 260 -20.33 24.55 -12.88
N ALA A 261 -19.90 24.82 -11.64
CA ALA A 261 -20.41 24.34 -10.34
C ALA A 261 -19.90 22.96 -9.88
N THR A 262 -19.37 22.80 -8.66
CA THR A 262 -19.02 23.79 -7.61
C THR A 262 -17.94 23.17 -6.72
N SER A 263 -16.85 23.90 -6.47
CA SER A 263 -15.85 23.52 -5.46
C SER A 263 -16.16 24.21 -4.13
N SER A 264 -16.21 23.46 -3.04
CA SER A 264 -16.29 24.03 -1.69
C SER A 264 -14.89 24.07 -1.09
N SER A 265 -14.25 25.23 -1.19
CA SER A 265 -12.96 25.51 -0.56
C SER A 265 -13.19 26.05 0.85
N MET A 266 -12.66 25.36 1.86
CA MET A 266 -12.47 25.96 3.18
C MET A 266 -11.14 26.70 3.19
N ALA A 267 -11.21 28.02 3.38
CA ALA A 267 -10.04 28.87 3.48
C ALA A 267 -9.21 28.52 4.72
N VAL A 268 -7.89 28.57 4.57
CA VAL A 268 -6.95 28.61 5.69
C VAL A 268 -6.70 30.10 5.96
N GLU A 269 -7.05 30.59 7.16
CA GLU A 269 -6.77 31.97 7.54
C GLU A 269 -5.29 32.14 7.91
N ASP A 270 -4.73 33.28 7.51
CA ASP A 270 -3.35 33.65 7.73
C ASP A 270 -3.04 33.88 9.21
N VAL A 271 -1.84 33.48 9.65
CA VAL A 271 -1.27 33.82 10.96
C VAL A 271 0.02 34.59 10.71
N GLU A 272 -0.10 35.92 10.62
CA GLU A 272 1.04 36.83 10.68
C GLU A 272 1.46 37.11 12.13
N ASP A 273 2.74 37.45 12.29
CA ASP A 273 3.40 38.10 13.41
C ASP A 273 3.28 37.51 14.83
N LEU A 274 4.36 36.85 15.25
CA LEU A 274 4.76 36.74 16.66
C LEU A 274 6.11 37.44 16.85
N ASP A 275 6.11 38.48 17.69
CA ASP A 275 7.27 39.29 18.07
C ASP A 275 8.46 38.46 18.59
N ASP A 276 9.68 38.92 18.26
CA ASP A 276 10.92 38.46 18.90
C ASP A 276 10.93 38.83 20.41
N PRO A 277 11.40 37.93 21.30
CA PRO A 277 11.57 38.24 22.71
C PRO A 277 12.78 39.19 22.95
N PRO A 278 12.69 40.13 23.92
CA PRO A 278 13.71 41.16 24.11
C PRO A 278 15.03 40.63 24.70
N GLU A 279 16.13 41.32 24.37
CA GLU A 279 17.46 41.05 24.90
C GLU A 279 17.53 41.19 26.42
N VAL A 280 18.29 40.31 27.07
CA VAL A 280 18.52 40.36 28.53
C VAL A 280 19.74 41.22 28.82
N GLU A 281 19.53 42.45 29.31
CA GLU A 281 20.60 43.25 29.91
C GLU A 281 21.16 42.54 31.16
N SER A 282 22.45 42.20 31.12
CA SER A 282 23.21 41.77 32.30
C SER A 282 23.47 42.98 33.20
N LYS A 283 22.81 43.06 34.35
CA LYS A 283 23.18 44.01 35.41
C LYS A 283 24.28 43.42 36.28
N ASP A 284 25.42 44.11 36.31
CA ASP A 284 26.45 43.92 37.31
C ASP A 284 25.89 44.31 38.70
N GLU A 285 25.90 43.37 39.66
CA GLU A 285 25.72 43.69 41.07
C GLU A 285 27.10 43.89 41.73
N ASP A 286 27.57 45.14 41.71
CA ASP A 286 28.55 45.63 42.69
C ASP A 286 27.81 46.13 43.94
N SER A 287 27.93 45.39 45.04
CA SER A 287 28.11 45.99 46.37
C SER A 287 28.45 44.91 47.39
N GLY A 288 29.62 45.04 48.02
CA GLY A 288 29.94 44.29 49.23
C GLY A 288 29.45 45.01 50.50
N ILE A 289 29.11 44.23 51.53
CA ILE A 289 29.43 44.42 52.95
C ILE A 289 29.74 43.02 53.51
#